data_AF-A0A967SZZ0-F1
#
_entry.id   AF-A0A967SZZ0-F1
#
_cell.length_a   1.000
_cell.length_b   1.000
_cell.length_c   1.000
_cell.angle_alpha   90.00
_cell.angle_beta   90.00
_cell.angle_gamma   90.00
#
_symmetry.space_group_name_H-M   'P 1'
#
loop_
_entity.id
_entity.type
_entity.pdbx_description
1 polymer ?
#
loop_
_entity_poly.entity_id
_entity_poly.type
_entity_poly.pdbx_seq_one_letter_code
_entity_poly.pdbx_strand_id
1 'polypeptide(L)'
;RTDLNETNFRNALETLPCCTTSSDGTINGDPLNIVVVGEVEQVVNAFIDNGWDETELLTPENMIKAAKAFLSGSSYRHTIISPLYCFGRQQDLSMQKPRKTISARNHLR
;
A
#
# COMPACT_ATOMS: atom_id res chain seq x y z
N ARG A 1 4.04 -4.04 -23.15
CA ARG A 1 3.95 -5.05 -22.07
C ARG A 1 5.03 -6.06 -22.36
N THR A 2 6.08 -6.14 -21.55
CA THR A 2 7.19 -7.07 -21.79
C THR A 2 6.73 -8.45 -21.34
N ASP A 3 6.58 -9.38 -22.28
CA ASP A 3 6.26 -10.77 -21.96
C ASP A 3 7.53 -11.43 -21.40
N LEU A 4 7.59 -11.54 -20.07
CA LEU A 4 8.69 -12.19 -19.39
C LEU A 4 8.34 -13.67 -19.25
N ASN A 5 9.18 -14.54 -19.83
CA ASN A 5 9.14 -15.96 -19.47
C ASN A 5 9.44 -16.15 -17.97
N GLU A 6 9.13 -17.33 -17.43
CA GLU A 6 9.24 -17.61 -15.99
C GLU A 6 10.63 -17.31 -15.43
N THR A 7 11.70 -17.68 -16.15
CA THR A 7 13.08 -17.42 -15.74
C THR A 7 13.36 -15.93 -15.64
N ASN A 8 12.98 -15.16 -16.66
CA ASN A 8 13.18 -13.72 -16.67
C ASN A 8 12.33 -13.01 -15.61
N PHE A 9 11.12 -13.51 -15.34
CA PHE A 9 10.28 -13.00 -14.27
C PHE A 9 10.91 -13.22 -12.90
N ARG A 10 11.38 -14.44 -12.62
CA ARG A 10 12.10 -14.77 -11.37
C ARG A 10 13.33 -13.89 -11.18
N ASN A 11 14.17 -13.77 -12.21
CA ASN A 11 15.35 -12.92 -12.15
C ASN A 11 14.96 -11.46 -11.87
N ALA A 12 13.91 -10.94 -12.50
CA ALA A 12 13.42 -9.59 -12.23
C ALA A 12 12.98 -9.42 -10.76
N LEU A 13 12.27 -10.40 -10.20
CA LEU A 13 11.87 -10.39 -8.79
C LEU A 13 13.07 -10.37 -7.83
N GLU A 14 14.13 -11.12 -8.14
CA GLU A 14 15.34 -11.18 -7.32
C GLU A 14 16.14 -9.87 -7.32
N THR A 15 15.96 -9.02 -8.35
CA THR A 15 16.57 -7.68 -8.41
C THR A 15 15.78 -6.60 -7.68
N LEU A 16 14.57 -6.90 -7.19
CA LEU A 16 13.77 -5.92 -6.45
C LEU A 16 14.45 -5.55 -5.12
N PRO A 17 14.33 -4.28 -4.68
CA PRO A 17 14.81 -3.90 -3.37
C PRO A 17 14.03 -4.66 -2.29
N CYS A 18 14.63 -4.86 -1.11
CA CYS A 18 13.92 -5.51 0.00
C CYS A 18 12.65 -4.75 0.42
N CYS A 19 12.68 -3.42 0.23
CA CYS A 19 11.91 -2.49 1.01
C CYS A 19 11.65 -1.21 0.21
N THR A 20 10.56 -0.55 0.57
CA THR A 20 10.32 0.86 0.24
C THR A 20 11.26 1.78 1.01
N THR A 21 11.27 3.07 0.68
CA THR A 21 12.11 4.09 1.34
C THR A 21 11.34 5.36 1.72
N SER A 22 12.00 6.25 2.47
CA SER A 22 11.68 7.67 2.55
C SER A 22 11.78 8.37 1.19
N SER A 23 11.27 9.61 1.11
CA SER A 23 11.25 10.41 -0.13
C SER A 23 12.64 10.72 -0.70
N ASP A 24 13.64 10.81 0.15
CA ASP A 24 15.05 11.02 -0.20
C ASP A 24 15.85 9.70 -0.35
N GLY A 25 15.20 8.55 -0.15
CA GLY A 25 15.83 7.24 -0.28
C GLY A 25 16.76 6.84 0.87
N THR A 26 16.85 7.62 1.94
CA THR A 26 17.85 7.42 3.00
C THR A 26 17.42 6.43 4.09
N ILE A 27 16.12 6.23 4.28
CA ILE A 27 15.55 5.40 5.35
C ILE A 27 14.69 4.30 4.73
N ASN A 28 14.90 3.05 5.15
CA ASN A 28 14.05 1.93 4.76
C ASN A 28 12.67 2.01 5.42
N GLY A 29 11.63 1.74 4.65
CA GLY A 29 10.24 1.63 5.08
C GLY A 29 9.76 0.18 5.13
N ASP A 30 8.50 -0.03 4.72
CA ASP A 30 7.85 -1.34 4.70
C ASP A 30 8.46 -2.27 3.62
N PRO A 31 8.45 -3.60 3.83
CA PRO A 31 9.02 -4.57 2.89
C PRO A 31 8.20 -4.70 1.60
N LEU A 32 8.89 -5.00 0.49
CA LEU A 32 8.26 -5.46 -0.75
C LEU A 32 8.15 -6.98 -0.69
N ASN A 33 6.97 -7.49 -0.32
CA ASN A 33 6.81 -8.91 0.05
C ASN A 33 5.73 -9.67 -0.73
N ILE A 34 4.95 -8.99 -1.59
CA ILE A 34 3.89 -9.61 -2.40
C ILE A 34 3.97 -9.04 -3.81
N VAL A 35 3.91 -9.92 -4.81
CA VAL A 35 3.74 -9.53 -6.22
C VAL A 35 2.47 -10.17 -6.74
N VAL A 36 1.60 -9.36 -7.34
CA VAL A 36 0.35 -9.80 -7.95
C VAL A 36 0.44 -9.60 -9.46
N VAL A 37 0.14 -10.65 -10.23
CA VAL A 37 0.19 -10.63 -11.69
C VAL A 37 -1.23 -10.76 -12.23
N GLY A 38 -1.68 -9.77 -12.99
CA GLY A 38 -3.01 -9.72 -13.58
C GLY A 38 -3.28 -8.38 -14.27
N GLU A 39 -4.48 -8.21 -14.82
CA GLU A 39 -4.93 -6.87 -15.24
C GLU A 39 -5.25 -6.03 -13.99
N VAL A 40 -4.90 -4.74 -14.03
CA VAL A 40 -5.04 -3.83 -12.87
C VAL A 40 -6.46 -3.84 -12.33
N GLU A 41 -7.47 -3.72 -13.20
CA GLU A 41 -8.88 -3.73 -12.80
C GLU A 41 -9.29 -5.02 -12.09
N GLN A 42 -8.84 -6.18 -12.60
CA GLN A 42 -9.15 -7.48 -11.99
C GLN A 42 -8.51 -7.63 -10.61
N VAL A 43 -7.26 -7.19 -10.47
CA VAL A 43 -6.53 -7.23 -9.20
C VAL A 43 -7.20 -6.34 -8.17
N VAL A 44 -7.50 -5.09 -8.54
CA VAL A 44 -8.16 -4.12 -7.65
C VAL A 44 -9.53 -4.62 -7.22
N ASN A 45 -10.36 -5.07 -8.18
CA ASN A 45 -11.69 -5.62 -7.88
C ASN A 45 -11.61 -6.83 -6.94
N ALA A 46 -10.66 -7.74 -7.15
CA ALA A 46 -10.47 -8.89 -6.26
C ALA A 46 -10.15 -8.47 -4.81
N PHE A 47 -9.38 -7.41 -4.60
CA PHE A 47 -9.14 -6.88 -3.26
C PHE A 47 -10.41 -6.25 -2.66
N ILE A 48 -11.13 -5.44 -3.44
CA ILE A 48 -12.38 -4.78 -3.01
C ILE A 48 -13.43 -5.81 -2.60
N ASP A 49 -13.66 -6.83 -3.43
CA ASP A 49 -14.61 -7.93 -3.18
C ASP A 49 -14.28 -8.72 -1.91
N ASN A 50 -13.02 -8.66 -1.46
CA ASN A 50 -12.52 -9.30 -0.25
C ASN A 50 -12.37 -8.33 0.94
N GLY A 51 -13.06 -7.19 0.90
CA GLY A 51 -13.18 -6.25 2.02
C GLY A 51 -11.94 -5.39 2.25
N TRP A 52 -11.15 -5.14 1.20
CA TRP A 52 -10.17 -4.07 1.20
C TRP A 52 -10.81 -2.80 0.66
N ASP A 53 -10.62 -1.68 1.36
CA ASP A 53 -11.09 -0.37 0.95
C ASP A 53 -9.88 0.47 0.50
N GLU A 54 -10.02 1.26 -0.56
CA GLU A 54 -9.02 2.28 -0.91
C GLU A 54 -8.93 3.32 0.21
N THR A 55 -7.72 3.80 0.48
CA THR A 55 -7.46 4.83 1.51
C THR A 55 -7.75 6.22 0.95
N GLU A 56 -8.19 7.15 1.80
CA GLU A 56 -8.33 8.54 1.38
C GLU A 56 -7.01 9.16 0.91
N LEU A 57 -7.12 10.16 0.03
CA LEU A 57 -6.00 11.00 -0.38
C LEU A 57 -5.37 11.70 0.82
N LEU A 58 -4.04 11.85 0.78
CA LEU A 58 -3.28 12.61 1.77
C LEU A 58 -3.54 14.11 1.61
N THR A 59 -4.53 14.62 2.34
CA THR A 59 -4.86 16.05 2.45
C THR A 59 -4.79 16.50 3.91
N PRO A 60 -4.57 17.80 4.20
CA PRO A 60 -4.54 18.30 5.58
C PRO A 60 -5.81 17.98 6.38
N GLU A 61 -6.98 18.01 5.72
CA GLU A 61 -8.26 17.67 6.33
C GLU A 61 -8.33 16.18 6.73
N ASN A 62 -7.93 15.29 5.83
CA ASN A 62 -7.95 13.85 6.07
C ASN A 62 -6.89 13.44 7.12
N MET A 63 -5.77 14.16 7.21
CA MET A 63 -4.80 14.03 8.31
C MET A 63 -5.41 14.31 9.68
N ILE A 64 -6.18 15.40 9.81
CA ILE A 64 -6.84 15.75 11.08
C ILE A 64 -7.87 14.68 11.47
N LYS A 65 -8.66 14.19 10.51
CA LYS A 65 -9.63 13.10 10.74
C LYS A 65 -8.94 11.82 11.21
N ALA A 66 -7.85 11.43 10.54
CA ALA A 66 -7.06 10.25 10.92
C ALA A 66 -6.45 10.39 12.32
N ALA A 67 -5.89 11.55 12.66
CA ALA A 67 -5.33 11.80 13.99
C ALA A 67 -6.39 11.70 15.10
N LYS A 68 -7.59 12.28 14.87
CA LYS A 68 -8.73 12.17 15.81
C LYS A 68 -9.18 10.72 15.98
N ALA A 69 -9.27 9.96 14.89
CA ALA A 69 -9.65 8.54 14.94
C ALA A 69 -8.62 7.71 15.72
N PHE A 70 -7.33 7.95 15.48
CA PHE A 70 -6.23 7.31 16.20
C PHE A 70 -6.30 7.56 17.72
N LEU A 71 -6.43 8.82 18.13
CA LEU A 71 -6.49 9.20 19.55
C LEU A 71 -7.74 8.67 20.26
N SER A 72 -8.88 8.61 19.57
CA SER A 72 -10.15 8.12 20.12
C SER A 72 -10.26 6.59 20.13
N GLY A 73 -9.32 5.87 19.50
CA GLY A 73 -9.40 4.42 19.33
C GLY A 73 -10.56 3.97 18.42
N SER A 74 -11.21 4.91 17.72
CA SER A 74 -12.32 4.63 16.82
C SER A 74 -11.82 4.06 15.48
N SER A 75 -12.66 3.27 14.82
CA SER A 75 -12.37 2.78 13.47
C SER A 75 -12.56 3.90 12.46
N TYR A 76 -11.59 4.08 11.54
CA TYR A 76 -11.74 4.99 10.40
C TYR A 76 -11.52 4.23 9.09
N ARG A 77 -12.63 4.03 8.37
CA ARG A 77 -12.75 3.09 7.25
C ARG A 77 -11.93 3.46 6.01
N HIS A 78 -11.55 4.72 5.83
CA HIS A 78 -10.69 5.15 4.73
C HIS A 78 -9.53 6.01 5.24
N THR A 79 -8.90 5.64 6.35
CA THR A 79 -7.81 6.46 6.90
C THR A 79 -6.65 6.57 5.91
N ILE A 80 -6.05 7.76 5.86
CA ILE A 80 -4.82 8.00 5.11
C ILE A 80 -3.70 7.08 5.59
N ILE A 81 -2.75 6.81 4.70
CA ILE A 81 -1.48 6.15 4.99
C ILE A 81 -0.35 7.08 4.55
N SER A 82 0.74 7.12 5.30
CA SER A 82 1.93 7.90 4.93
C SER A 82 2.54 7.39 3.61
N PRO A 83 3.10 8.28 2.78
CA PRO A 83 3.76 7.90 1.55
C PRO A 83 5.01 7.08 1.83
N LEU A 84 5.24 6.07 1.01
CA LEU A 84 6.48 5.31 0.92
C LEU A 84 6.91 5.27 -0.55
N TYR A 85 8.22 5.16 -0.77
CA TYR A 85 8.80 5.33 -2.09
C TYR A 85 9.40 4.02 -2.59
N CYS A 86 9.13 3.69 -3.85
CA CYS A 86 9.75 2.58 -4.57
C CYS A 86 10.04 3.04 -6.00
N PHE A 87 11.16 2.61 -6.57
CA PHE A 87 11.61 3.04 -7.90
C PHE A 87 11.65 4.57 -8.07
N GLY A 88 12.00 5.30 -7.00
CA GLY A 88 12.10 6.75 -7.00
C GLY A 88 10.75 7.50 -7.01
N ARG A 89 9.62 6.84 -6.79
CA ARG A 89 8.29 7.46 -6.77
C ARG A 89 7.41 6.95 -5.64
N GLN A 90 6.40 7.75 -5.29
CA GLN A 90 5.37 7.39 -4.31
C GLN A 90 4.48 6.26 -4.85
N GLN A 91 3.88 5.49 -3.94
CA GLN A 91 2.89 4.48 -4.31
C GLN A 91 1.67 5.07 -5.07
N ASP A 92 1.16 4.33 -6.06
CA ASP A 92 -0.02 4.73 -6.84
C ASP A 92 -1.34 4.37 -6.16
N LEU A 93 -1.33 3.32 -5.34
CA LEU A 93 -2.52 2.76 -4.70
C LEU A 93 -2.19 2.52 -3.23
N SER A 94 -3.19 2.72 -2.37
CA SER A 94 -3.09 2.32 -0.97
C SER A 94 -4.44 1.78 -0.56
N MET A 95 -4.44 0.58 -0.01
CA MET A 95 -5.65 -0.11 0.44
C MET A 95 -5.52 -0.52 1.89
N GLN A 96 -6.65 -0.59 2.57
CA GLN A 96 -6.71 -1.07 3.93
C GLN A 96 -7.83 -2.08 4.12
N LYS A 97 -7.54 -3.11 4.91
CA LYS A 97 -8.56 -4.03 5.40
C LYS A 97 -8.83 -3.72 6.86
N PRO A 98 -9.99 -3.13 7.19
CA PRO A 98 -10.30 -2.75 8.55
C PRO A 98 -10.35 -3.99 9.46
N ARG A 99 -9.86 -3.82 10.68
CA ARG A 99 -10.05 -4.76 11.79
C ARG A 99 -10.70 -4.03 12.96
N LYS A 100 -10.78 -4.68 14.13
CA LYS A 100 -11.47 -4.14 15.32
C LYS A 100 -10.98 -2.74 15.75
N THR A 101 -9.73 -2.38 15.48
CA THR A 101 -9.15 -1.08 15.81
C THR A 101 -8.33 -0.54 14.64
N ILE A 102 -8.09 0.77 14.62
CA ILE A 102 -7.21 1.40 13.63
C ILE A 102 -5.78 0.82 13.71
N SER A 103 -5.27 0.47 14.89
CA SER A 103 -3.94 -0.13 15.05
C SER A 103 -3.83 -1.57 14.56
N ALA A 104 -4.95 -2.29 14.46
CA ALA A 104 -4.97 -3.70 14.04
C ALA A 104 -5.25 -3.90 12.54
N ARG A 105 -5.40 -2.81 11.78
CA ARG A 105 -5.73 -2.88 10.35
C ARG A 105 -4.55 -3.40 9.51
N ASN A 106 -4.85 -4.07 8.41
CA ASN A 106 -3.85 -4.44 7.41
C ASN A 106 -3.77 -3.36 6.34
N HIS A 107 -2.58 -3.15 5.77
CA HIS A 107 -2.37 -2.22 4.67
C HIS A 107 -1.67 -2.88 3.50
N LEU A 108 -2.02 -2.41 2.31
CA LEU A 108 -1.33 -2.64 1.06
C LEU A 108 -0.95 -1.28 0.48
N ARG A 109 0.25 -1.21 -0.10
CA ARG A 109 0.79 -0.04 -0.80
C ARG A 109 1.40 -0.51 -2.12
#